data_AF-A0A1Y5Y1V8-F1
#
_entry.id   AF-A0A1Y5Y1V8-F1
#
_cell.length_a   1.000
_cell.length_b   1.000
_cell.length_c   1.000
_cell.angle_alpha   90.00
_cell.angle_beta   90.00
_cell.angle_gamma   90.00
#
_symmetry.space_group_name_H-M   'P 1'
#
loop_
_entity.id
_entity.type
_entity.pdbx_description
1 polymer ?
#
loop_
_entity_poly.entity_id
_entity_poly.type
_entity_poly.pdbx_seq_one_letter_code
_entity_poly.pdbx_strand_id
1 'polypeptide(L)'
;MAAGVSERRTQIVEAARALIEHGGTSSLTMRALADRLGIRAPSLYKHFPDKLAVEAQVIAVAMEEVARSLESTSSLTELAAAYRAYALAHPHLYRLMNSGPLPRHLLPDGVEDRAALPLVRVVGGDEHRARAIWAFAHGMVILELEGRFPPGADLDRAWHTGLAAFDEPVQR
;
A
#
# COMPACT_ATOMS: atom_id res chain seq x y z
N MET A 1 -4.68 28.49 -16.21
CA MET A 1 -3.76 28.51 -15.04
C MET A 1 -3.95 27.33 -14.07
N ALA A 2 -4.53 26.18 -14.48
CA ALA A 2 -4.76 25.03 -13.59
C ALA A 2 -3.55 24.09 -13.42
N ALA A 3 -2.54 24.19 -14.30
CA ALA A 3 -1.37 23.29 -14.30
C ALA A 3 -0.51 23.41 -13.02
N GLY A 4 -0.33 24.63 -12.49
CA GLY A 4 0.57 24.87 -11.35
C GLY A 4 0.05 24.37 -9.99
N VAL A 5 -1.26 24.26 -9.80
CA VAL A 5 -1.84 23.73 -8.54
C VAL A 5 -1.70 22.20 -8.46
N SER A 6 -1.89 21.51 -9.60
CA SER A 6 -1.70 20.05 -9.70
C SER A 6 -0.23 19.66 -9.53
N GLU A 7 0.68 20.43 -10.16
CA GLU A 7 2.13 20.20 -10.03
C GLU A 7 2.60 20.41 -8.58
N ARG A 8 2.15 21.49 -7.92
CA ARG A 8 2.51 21.73 -6.51
C ARG A 8 1.96 20.66 -5.58
N ARG A 9 0.73 20.17 -5.79
CA ARG A 9 0.17 19.05 -5.03
C ARG A 9 1.03 17.81 -5.18
N THR A 10 1.45 17.49 -6.40
CA THR A 10 2.33 16.35 -6.69
C THR A 10 3.66 16.47 -5.94
N GLN A 11 4.32 17.63 -5.99
CA GLN A 11 5.57 17.87 -5.24
C GLN A 11 5.39 17.70 -3.72
N ILE A 12 4.24 18.12 -3.18
CA ILE A 12 3.91 17.94 -1.76
C ILE A 12 3.75 16.45 -1.41
N VAL A 13 3.03 15.69 -2.25
CA VAL A 13 2.85 14.24 -2.03
C VAL A 13 4.19 13.50 -2.11
N GLU A 14 5.04 13.81 -3.09
CA GLU A 14 6.38 13.19 -3.21
C GLU A 14 7.26 13.49 -2.00
N ALA A 15 7.27 14.74 -1.52
CA ALA A 15 8.01 15.10 -0.32
C ALA A 15 7.47 14.40 0.93
N ALA A 16 6.14 14.25 1.05
CA ALA A 16 5.51 13.56 2.16
C ALA A 16 5.80 12.06 2.15
N ARG A 17 5.68 11.42 0.98
CA ARG A 17 6.09 10.02 0.76
C ARG A 17 7.53 9.81 1.20
N ALA A 18 8.45 10.66 0.73
CA ALA A 18 9.85 10.52 1.07
C ALA A 18 10.09 10.63 2.59
N LEU A 19 9.39 11.52 3.30
CA LEU A 19 9.47 11.56 4.77
C LEU A 19 9.02 10.23 5.38
N ILE A 20 7.84 9.73 4.98
CA ILE A 20 7.28 8.47 5.48
C ILE A 20 8.21 7.28 5.22
N GLU A 21 8.80 7.19 4.04
CA GLU A 21 9.73 6.10 3.71
C GLU A 21 11.02 6.13 4.55
N HIS A 22 11.45 7.29 5.02
CA HIS A 22 12.66 7.40 5.84
C HIS A 22 12.39 7.21 7.34
N GLY A 23 11.23 7.64 7.85
CA GLY A 23 10.99 7.72 9.31
C GLY A 23 9.60 7.29 9.75
N GLY A 24 8.84 6.62 8.89
CA GLY A 24 7.47 6.20 9.17
C GLY A 24 6.47 7.36 9.25
N THR A 25 5.21 7.03 9.49
CA THR A 25 4.08 7.98 9.51
C THR A 25 4.24 9.12 10.53
N SER A 26 4.99 8.91 11.61
CA SER A 26 5.29 9.93 12.62
C SER A 26 6.28 11.00 12.14
N SER A 27 7.12 10.68 11.15
CA SER A 27 8.04 11.66 10.56
C SER A 27 7.33 12.72 9.71
N LEU A 28 6.15 12.37 9.19
CA LEU A 28 5.30 13.31 8.49
C LEU A 28 4.67 14.27 9.50
N THR A 29 5.06 15.53 9.43
CA THR A 29 4.34 16.64 10.06
C THR A 29 4.21 17.76 9.04
N MET A 30 3.17 18.59 9.14
CA MET A 30 3.01 19.73 8.23
C MET A 30 4.22 20.67 8.27
N ARG A 31 4.87 20.79 9.43
CA ARG A 31 6.12 21.56 9.57
C ARG A 31 7.28 20.90 8.84
N ALA A 32 7.57 19.63 9.13
CA ALA A 32 8.67 18.92 8.47
C ALA A 32 8.51 18.87 6.94
N LEU A 33 7.27 18.75 6.47
CA LEU A 33 6.93 18.80 5.05
C LEU A 33 7.22 20.17 4.44
N ALA A 34 6.84 21.25 5.13
CA ALA A 34 7.11 22.62 4.69
C ALA A 34 8.61 22.93 4.66
N ASP A 35 9.33 22.51 5.71
CA ASP A 35 10.78 22.65 5.83
C ASP A 35 11.48 21.93 4.67
N ARG A 36 11.09 20.67 4.40
CA ARG A 36 11.63 19.88 3.27
C ARG A 36 11.40 20.54 1.91
N LEU A 37 10.29 21.26 1.75
CA LEU A 37 9.92 21.95 0.52
C LEU A 37 10.46 23.38 0.44
N GLY A 38 11.12 23.88 1.49
CA GLY A 38 11.64 25.26 1.55
C GLY A 38 10.54 26.32 1.56
N ILE A 39 9.35 26.00 2.10
CA ILE A 39 8.20 26.92 2.16
C ILE A 39 7.70 27.10 3.59
N ARG A 40 6.85 28.12 3.80
CA ARG A 40 6.16 28.30 5.07
C ARG A 40 4.99 27.32 5.19
N ALA A 41 4.82 26.69 6.36
CA ALA A 41 3.73 25.72 6.61
C ALA A 41 2.31 26.23 6.23
N PRO A 42 1.94 27.50 6.44
CA PRO A 42 0.66 28.04 5.96
C PRO A 42 0.40 27.88 4.46
N SER A 43 1.45 27.81 3.64
CA SER A 43 1.32 27.60 2.19
C SER A 43 0.80 26.20 1.84
N LEU A 44 1.08 25.19 2.68
CA LEU A 44 0.59 23.82 2.46
C LEU A 44 -0.93 23.73 2.58
N TYR A 45 -1.53 24.52 3.49
CA TYR A 45 -2.98 24.49 3.74
C TYR A 45 -3.82 24.98 2.55
N LYS A 46 -3.20 25.65 1.57
CA LYS A 46 -3.85 25.98 0.29
C LYS A 46 -4.06 24.77 -0.61
N HIS A 47 -3.31 23.68 -0.36
CA HIS A 47 -3.34 22.45 -1.14
C HIS A 47 -3.95 21.29 -0.37
N PHE A 48 -3.65 21.17 0.92
CA PHE A 48 -4.15 20.09 1.77
C PHE A 48 -4.61 20.66 3.11
N PRO A 49 -5.87 20.44 3.52
CA PRO A 49 -6.41 21.04 4.74
C PRO A 49 -5.69 20.57 6.01
N ASP A 50 -5.14 19.37 6.00
CA ASP A 50 -4.45 18.77 7.14
C ASP A 50 -3.47 17.67 6.70
N LYS A 51 -2.84 17.04 7.71
CA LYS A 51 -1.93 15.91 7.52
C LYS A 51 -2.64 14.68 6.93
N LEU A 52 -3.86 14.39 7.36
CA LEU A 52 -4.61 13.20 6.95
C LEU A 52 -4.93 13.26 5.44
N ALA A 53 -5.26 14.44 4.91
CA ALA A 53 -5.45 14.65 3.49
C ALA A 53 -4.17 14.43 2.67
N VAL A 54 -2.99 14.72 3.24
CA VAL A 54 -1.70 14.38 2.61
C VAL A 54 -1.46 12.88 2.65
N GLU A 55 -1.66 12.24 3.80
CA GLU A 55 -1.53 10.79 3.97
C GLU A 55 -2.45 10.02 3.00
N ALA A 56 -3.70 10.45 2.84
CA ALA A 56 -4.64 9.83 1.91
C ALA A 56 -4.16 9.87 0.45
N GLN A 57 -3.50 10.96 0.02
CA GLN A 57 -2.92 11.00 -1.33
C GLN A 57 -1.69 10.12 -1.46
N VAL A 58 -0.84 10.04 -0.41
CA VAL A 58 0.30 9.11 -0.41
C VAL A 58 -0.20 7.66 -0.47
N ILE A 59 -1.27 7.33 0.26
CA ILE A 59 -1.95 6.02 0.20
C ILE A 59 -2.44 5.74 -1.22
N ALA A 60 -3.12 6.70 -1.87
CA ALA A 60 -3.63 6.52 -3.22
C ALA A 60 -2.49 6.25 -4.23
N VAL A 61 -1.37 6.99 -4.14
CA VAL A 61 -0.18 6.75 -4.98
C VAL A 61 0.41 5.36 -4.71
N ALA A 62 0.53 4.97 -3.45
CA ALA A 62 1.07 3.66 -3.08
C ALA A 62 0.15 2.50 -3.51
N MET A 63 -1.17 2.68 -3.47
CA MET A 63 -2.13 1.69 -3.99
C MET A 63 -2.00 1.52 -5.51
N GLU A 64 -1.81 2.60 -6.26
CA GLU A 64 -1.55 2.54 -7.71
C GLU A 64 -0.22 1.86 -8.02
N GLU A 65 0.81 2.06 -7.19
CA GLU A 65 2.09 1.36 -7.31
C GLU A 65 1.98 -0.13 -7.07
N VAL A 66 1.25 -0.53 -6.03
CA VAL A 66 0.91 -1.95 -5.80
C VAL A 66 0.16 -2.49 -7.02
N ALA A 67 -0.90 -1.80 -7.48
CA ALA A 67 -1.67 -2.23 -8.64
C ALA A 67 -0.78 -2.50 -9.86
N ARG A 68 0.10 -1.54 -10.20
CA ARG A 68 1.07 -1.66 -11.29
C ARG A 68 2.06 -2.80 -11.10
N SER A 69 2.56 -3.01 -9.88
CA SER A 69 3.49 -4.11 -9.59
C SER A 69 2.88 -5.50 -9.77
N LEU A 70 1.56 -5.61 -9.64
CA LEU A 70 0.82 -6.87 -9.75
C LEU A 70 0.19 -7.07 -11.14
N GLU A 71 0.16 -6.06 -12.01
CA GLU A 71 -0.54 -6.09 -13.30
C GLU A 71 -0.10 -7.22 -14.22
N SER A 72 1.20 -7.49 -14.27
CA SER A 72 1.81 -8.48 -15.17
C SER A 72 1.82 -9.89 -14.61
N THR A 73 1.37 -10.08 -13.36
CA THR A 73 1.37 -11.39 -12.71
C THR A 73 0.30 -12.29 -13.30
N SER A 74 0.66 -13.54 -13.56
CA SER A 74 -0.18 -14.52 -14.27
C SER A 74 -0.64 -15.68 -13.38
N SER A 75 -0.05 -15.80 -12.19
CA SER A 75 -0.38 -16.83 -11.21
C SER A 75 -0.46 -16.24 -9.79
N LEU A 76 -1.10 -16.98 -8.89
CA LEU A 76 -1.21 -16.59 -7.49
C LEU A 76 0.17 -16.52 -6.81
N THR A 77 1.08 -17.43 -7.17
CA THR A 77 2.46 -17.44 -6.67
C THR A 77 3.24 -16.20 -7.11
N GLU A 78 3.16 -15.82 -8.39
CA GLU A 78 3.79 -14.59 -8.89
C GLU A 78 3.23 -13.34 -8.23
N LEU A 79 1.90 -13.29 -8.06
CA LEU A 79 1.22 -12.18 -7.40
C LEU A 79 1.64 -12.04 -5.94
N ALA A 80 1.66 -13.14 -5.19
CA ALA A 80 2.09 -13.15 -3.79
C ALA A 80 3.55 -12.74 -3.64
N ALA A 81 4.43 -13.22 -4.52
CA ALA A 81 5.84 -12.84 -4.53
C ALA A 81 6.03 -11.34 -4.79
N ALA A 82 5.34 -10.78 -5.79
CA ALA A 82 5.39 -9.35 -6.09
C ALA A 82 4.81 -8.49 -4.96
N TYR A 83 3.68 -8.91 -4.37
CA TYR A 83 3.06 -8.23 -3.23
C TYR A 83 4.00 -8.21 -2.00
N ARG A 84 4.60 -9.36 -1.67
CA ARG A 84 5.58 -9.48 -0.60
C ARG A 84 6.81 -8.62 -0.86
N ALA A 85 7.37 -8.67 -2.08
CA ALA A 85 8.54 -7.89 -2.46
C ALA A 85 8.29 -6.38 -2.30
N TYR A 86 7.15 -5.88 -2.77
CA TYR A 86 6.77 -4.46 -2.59
C TYR A 86 6.69 -4.10 -1.10
N ALA A 87 6.03 -4.93 -0.29
CA ALA A 87 5.88 -4.65 1.14
C ALA A 87 7.21 -4.62 1.89
N LEU A 88 8.13 -5.53 1.58
CA LEU A 88 9.46 -5.58 2.17
C LEU A 88 10.36 -4.41 1.72
N ALA A 89 10.20 -3.95 0.47
CA ALA A 89 10.91 -2.79 -0.05
C ALA A 89 10.39 -1.47 0.54
N HIS A 90 9.09 -1.39 0.84
CA HIS A 90 8.41 -0.18 1.30
C HIS A 90 7.64 -0.38 2.63
N PRO A 91 8.32 -0.79 3.71
CA PRO A 91 7.67 -1.24 4.94
C PRO A 91 6.87 -0.14 5.66
N HIS A 92 7.24 1.14 5.49
CA HIS A 92 6.50 2.26 6.05
C HIS A 92 5.26 2.63 5.24
N LEU A 93 5.34 2.58 3.90
CA LEU A 93 4.15 2.77 3.04
C LEU A 93 3.17 1.61 3.22
N TYR A 94 3.68 0.38 3.37
CA TYR A 94 2.86 -0.78 3.65
C TYR A 94 2.04 -0.59 4.93
N ARG A 95 2.67 -0.13 6.01
CA ARG A 95 1.98 0.17 7.27
C ARG A 95 0.97 1.31 7.11
N LEU A 96 1.34 2.39 6.41
CA LEU A 96 0.44 3.51 6.15
C LEU A 96 -0.85 3.07 5.45
N MET A 97 -0.76 2.17 4.46
CA MET A 97 -1.92 1.70 3.70
C MET A 97 -2.79 0.70 4.49
N ASN A 98 -2.16 -0.17 5.29
CA ASN A 98 -2.83 -1.37 5.81
C ASN A 98 -3.01 -1.38 7.33
N SER A 99 -2.56 -0.36 8.06
CA SER A 99 -2.70 -0.29 9.52
C SER A 99 -3.76 0.74 9.92
N GLY A 100 -4.72 0.31 10.74
CA GLY A 100 -5.79 1.17 11.24
C GLY A 100 -6.90 1.46 10.22
N PRO A 101 -7.83 2.38 10.55
CA PRO A 101 -8.94 2.72 9.67
C PRO A 101 -8.47 3.44 8.40
N LEU A 102 -8.86 2.92 7.23
CA LEU A 102 -8.60 3.56 5.94
C LEU A 102 -9.51 4.80 5.77
N PRO A 103 -8.97 6.00 5.51
CA PRO A 103 -9.76 7.23 5.32
C PRO A 103 -10.40 7.28 3.92
N ARG A 104 -11.28 6.31 3.62
CA ARG A 104 -11.88 6.12 2.28
C ARG A 104 -12.49 7.38 1.66
N HIS A 105 -13.12 8.23 2.49
CA HIS A 105 -13.74 9.48 2.06
C HIS A 105 -12.76 10.52 1.49
N LEU A 106 -11.44 10.32 1.63
CA LEU A 106 -10.39 11.17 1.08
C LEU A 106 -9.64 10.52 -0.10
N LEU A 107 -9.95 9.27 -0.42
CA LEU A 107 -9.32 8.55 -1.52
C LEU A 107 -10.03 8.87 -2.85
N PRO A 108 -9.31 8.85 -3.98
CA PRO A 108 -9.94 8.91 -5.30
C PRO A 108 -10.88 7.73 -5.52
N ASP A 109 -11.98 7.97 -6.23
CA ASP A 109 -12.93 6.92 -6.61
C ASP A 109 -12.23 5.80 -7.40
N GLY A 110 -12.53 4.55 -7.07
CA GLY A 110 -12.03 3.36 -7.78
C GLY A 110 -10.58 2.95 -7.48
N VAL A 111 -9.84 3.68 -6.62
CA VAL A 111 -8.44 3.30 -6.30
C VAL A 111 -8.34 1.95 -5.58
N GLU A 112 -9.29 1.64 -4.68
CA GLU A 112 -9.36 0.34 -3.99
C GLU A 112 -9.63 -0.79 -5.00
N ASP A 113 -10.58 -0.58 -5.92
CA ASP A 113 -10.91 -1.54 -6.98
C ASP A 113 -9.71 -1.78 -7.90
N ARG A 114 -9.01 -0.71 -8.28
CA ARG A 114 -7.79 -0.78 -9.09
C ARG A 114 -6.71 -1.60 -8.40
N ALA A 115 -6.49 -1.40 -7.10
CA ALA A 115 -5.50 -2.14 -6.32
C ALA A 115 -5.88 -3.63 -6.15
N ALA A 116 -7.17 -3.94 -6.01
CA ALA A 116 -7.66 -5.32 -5.84
C ALA A 116 -7.71 -6.11 -7.17
N LEU A 117 -7.90 -5.42 -8.30
CA LEU A 117 -8.18 -6.04 -9.60
C LEU A 117 -7.18 -7.14 -10.02
N PRO A 118 -5.85 -6.99 -9.87
CA PRO A 118 -4.91 -8.05 -10.24
C PRO A 118 -5.21 -9.38 -9.54
N LEU A 119 -5.48 -9.34 -8.23
CA LEU A 119 -5.81 -10.53 -7.45
C LEU A 119 -7.16 -11.11 -7.86
N VAL A 120 -8.18 -10.28 -8.03
CA VAL A 120 -9.51 -10.71 -8.50
C VAL A 120 -9.41 -11.43 -9.85
N ARG A 121 -8.59 -10.93 -10.78
CA ARG A 121 -8.37 -11.59 -12.09
C ARG A 121 -7.68 -12.94 -11.95
N VAL A 122 -6.61 -13.02 -11.17
CA VAL A 122 -5.83 -14.25 -10.98
C VAL A 122 -6.69 -15.38 -10.39
N VAL A 123 -7.66 -15.05 -9.54
CA VAL A 123 -8.57 -16.04 -8.94
C VAL A 123 -9.85 -16.29 -9.75
N GLY A 124 -9.93 -15.78 -10.98
CA GLY A 124 -11.06 -16.01 -11.90
C GLY A 124 -12.32 -15.18 -11.59
N GLY A 125 -12.18 -14.04 -10.92
CA GLY A 125 -13.29 -13.14 -10.60
C GLY A 125 -14.00 -13.43 -9.28
N ASP A 126 -13.58 -14.44 -8.52
CA ASP A 126 -14.15 -14.75 -7.20
C ASP A 126 -13.64 -13.75 -6.14
N GLU A 127 -14.45 -12.75 -5.82
CA GLU A 127 -14.11 -11.73 -4.84
C GLU A 127 -13.97 -12.28 -3.41
N HIS A 128 -14.71 -13.34 -3.04
CA HIS A 128 -14.61 -13.91 -1.70
C HIS A 128 -13.27 -14.66 -1.54
N ARG A 129 -12.88 -15.42 -2.55
CA ARG A 129 -11.56 -16.04 -2.62
C ARG A 129 -10.44 -15.00 -2.65
N ALA A 130 -10.61 -13.92 -3.40
CA ALA A 130 -9.67 -12.80 -3.42
C ALA A 130 -9.48 -12.18 -2.01
N ARG A 131 -10.57 -11.92 -1.28
CA ARG A 131 -10.51 -11.39 0.08
C ARG A 131 -9.79 -12.34 1.05
N ALA A 132 -10.06 -13.64 0.97
CA ALA A 132 -9.42 -14.63 1.83
C ALA A 132 -7.90 -14.75 1.56
N ILE A 133 -7.52 -14.77 0.28
CA ILE A 133 -6.10 -14.78 -0.12
C ILE A 133 -5.40 -13.49 0.30
N TRP A 134 -6.05 -12.33 0.12
CA TRP A 134 -5.47 -11.06 0.56
C TRP A 134 -5.29 -11.02 2.07
N ALA A 135 -6.25 -11.52 2.86
CA ALA A 135 -6.12 -11.63 4.30
C ALA A 135 -4.93 -12.52 4.72
N PHE A 136 -4.75 -13.67 4.05
CA PHE A 136 -3.57 -14.53 4.27
C PHE A 136 -2.27 -13.80 3.92
N ALA A 137 -2.18 -13.22 2.72
CA ALA A 137 -0.98 -12.53 2.25
C ALA A 137 -0.63 -11.32 3.13
N HIS A 138 -1.64 -10.54 3.52
CA HIS A 138 -1.49 -9.43 4.45
C HIS A 138 -0.98 -9.89 5.81
N GLY A 139 -1.56 -10.96 6.37
CA GLY A 139 -1.12 -11.56 7.62
C GLY A 139 0.34 -12.03 7.57
N MET A 140 0.73 -12.72 6.52
CA MET A 140 2.12 -13.14 6.31
C MET A 140 3.08 -11.95 6.26
N VAL A 141 2.76 -10.94 5.47
CA VAL A 141 3.59 -9.74 5.32
C VAL A 141 3.74 -8.98 6.63
N ILE A 142 2.63 -8.68 7.33
CA ILE A 142 2.71 -7.87 8.55
C ILE A 142 3.45 -8.62 9.67
N LEU A 143 3.29 -9.95 9.76
CA LEU A 143 4.04 -10.76 10.72
C LEU A 143 5.53 -10.82 10.39
N GLU A 144 5.89 -10.88 9.11
CA GLU A 144 7.28 -10.85 8.64
C GLU A 144 7.94 -9.50 8.91
N LEU A 145 7.27 -8.40 8.56
CA LEU A 145 7.73 -7.03 8.82
C LEU A 145 7.95 -6.73 10.31
N GLU A 146 7.21 -7.41 11.18
CA GLU A 146 7.28 -7.26 12.63
C GLU A 146 8.14 -8.34 13.31
N GLY A 147 8.85 -9.17 12.53
CA GLY A 147 9.73 -10.21 13.07
C GLY A 147 9.02 -11.21 13.99
N ARG A 148 7.75 -11.52 13.71
CA ARG A 148 6.90 -12.35 14.58
C ARG A 148 7.07 -13.84 14.37
N PHE A 149 7.76 -14.25 13.31
CA PHE A 149 8.08 -15.65 13.06
C PHE A 149 9.30 -16.11 13.87
N PRO A 150 9.37 -17.39 14.29
CA PRO A 150 10.54 -17.92 14.97
C PRO A 150 11.84 -17.75 14.16
N PRO A 151 13.01 -17.58 14.81
CA PRO A 151 14.29 -17.55 14.12
C PRO A 151 14.50 -18.81 13.25
N GLY A 152 14.90 -18.61 12.00
CA GLY A 152 15.13 -19.70 11.04
C GLY A 152 13.87 -20.31 10.42
N ALA A 153 12.69 -19.74 10.65
CA ALA A 153 11.47 -20.17 9.94
C ALA A 153 11.63 -20.01 8.42
N ASP A 154 11.30 -21.06 7.67
CA ASP A 154 11.28 -21.05 6.21
C ASP A 154 10.01 -20.37 5.71
N LEU A 155 10.09 -19.04 5.56
CA LEU A 155 8.94 -18.23 5.13
C LEU A 155 8.56 -18.53 3.68
N ASP A 156 9.51 -18.86 2.82
CA ASP A 156 9.21 -19.21 1.42
C ASP A 156 8.34 -20.45 1.38
N ARG A 157 8.68 -21.49 2.16
CA ARG A 157 7.84 -22.68 2.29
C ARG A 157 6.48 -22.38 2.92
N ALA A 158 6.41 -21.49 3.91
CA ALA A 158 5.14 -21.08 4.53
C ALA A 158 4.21 -20.39 3.52
N TRP A 159 4.74 -19.47 2.71
CA TRP A 159 4.01 -18.85 1.61
C TRP A 159 3.50 -19.90 0.61
N HIS A 160 4.36 -20.77 0.11
CA HIS A 160 3.96 -21.82 -0.84
C HIS A 160 2.88 -22.73 -0.27
N THR A 161 3.01 -23.15 0.99
CA THR A 161 2.05 -24.04 1.66
C THR A 161 0.68 -23.36 1.80
N GLY A 162 0.65 -22.09 2.23
CA GLY A 162 -0.59 -21.35 2.40
C GLY A 162 -1.28 -21.05 1.07
N LEU A 163 -0.54 -20.70 0.02
CA LEU A 163 -1.10 -20.48 -1.31
C LEU A 163 -1.68 -21.77 -1.91
N ALA A 164 -0.98 -22.91 -1.74
CA ALA A 164 -1.49 -24.21 -2.21
C ALA A 164 -2.83 -24.59 -1.56
N ALA A 165 -3.06 -24.22 -0.30
CA ALA A 165 -4.33 -24.46 0.38
C ALA A 165 -5.51 -23.68 -0.25
N PHE A 166 -5.24 -22.62 -1.01
CA PHE A 166 -6.28 -21.90 -1.76
C PHE A 166 -6.56 -22.51 -3.13
N ASP A 167 -5.71 -23.38 -3.65
CA ASP A 167 -5.89 -24.06 -4.95
C ASP A 167 -6.71 -25.35 -4.83
N GLU A 168 -6.88 -25.89 -3.63
CA GLU A 168 -7.73 -27.06 -3.41
C GLU A 168 -9.21 -26.69 -3.63
N PRO A 169 -9.96 -27.45 -4.45
CA PRO A 169 -11.39 -27.23 -4.59
C PRO A 169 -12.05 -27.45 -3.24
N VAL A 170 -12.75 -26.43 -2.74
CA VAL A 170 -13.61 -26.53 -1.55
C VAL A 170 -14.56 -27.71 -1.77
N GLN A 171 -14.31 -28.83 -1.08
CA GLN A 171 -15.26 -29.94 -1.07
C GLN A 171 -16.56 -29.40 -0.48
N ARG A 172 -17.62 -29.40 -1.30
CA ARG A 172 -18.96 -29.02 -0.87
C ARG A 172 -19.60 -30.13 -0.05
#